data_AF-A0A975N828-F1
#
_entry.id   AF-A0A975N828-F1
#
_cell.length_a   1.000
_cell.length_b   1.000
_cell.length_c   1.000
_cell.angle_alpha   90.00
_cell.angle_beta   90.00
_cell.angle_gamma   90.00
#
_symmetry.space_group_name_H-M   'P 1'
#
loop_
_entity.id
_entity.type
_entity.pdbx_description
1 polymer ?
#
loop_
_entity_poly.entity_id
_entity_poly.type
_entity_poly.pdbx_seq_one_letter_code
_entity_poly.pdbx_strand_id
1 'polypeptide(L)'
;MSARARTLPDTAQVRDLLSDPKIFPELTGDEVEFVLDSLGLVWFLHLLELRHEIAADPVAGYFTGPTSAARIAEGLARDHRGERDDR
;
A
#
# COMPACT_ATOMS: atom_id res chain seq x y z
N MET A 1 22.77 17.24 -3.10
CA MET A 1 22.05 15.95 -3.14
C MET A 1 20.65 16.25 -3.64
N SER A 2 20.34 15.91 -4.88
CA SER A 2 19.00 16.14 -5.46
C SER A 2 17.99 15.32 -4.68
N ALA A 3 16.99 15.98 -4.08
CA ALA A 3 15.83 15.30 -3.54
C ALA A 3 15.16 14.56 -4.71
N ARG A 4 15.32 13.24 -4.78
CA ARG A 4 14.40 12.44 -5.59
C ARG A 4 13.03 12.71 -4.99
N ALA A 5 12.10 13.21 -5.80
CA ALA A 5 10.73 13.36 -5.37
C ALA A 5 10.23 11.96 -4.99
N ARG A 6 9.90 11.76 -3.72
CA ARG A 6 9.19 10.57 -3.25
C ARG A 6 7.95 10.42 -4.14
N THR A 7 7.97 9.42 -5.02
CA THR A 7 6.90 9.22 -6.00
C THR A 7 5.90 8.26 -5.39
N LEU A 8 4.72 8.79 -5.08
CA LEU A 8 3.62 8.00 -4.55
C LEU A 8 3.21 6.92 -5.57
N PRO A 9 3.03 5.67 -5.14
CA PRO A 9 2.57 4.62 -6.03
C PRO A 9 1.14 4.89 -6.49
N ASP A 10 0.90 4.80 -7.79
CA ASP A 10 -0.47 4.72 -8.32
C ASP A 10 -1.06 3.31 -8.11
N THR A 11 -2.33 3.12 -8.46
CA THR A 11 -3.01 1.82 -8.32
C THR A 11 -2.29 0.67 -9.03
N ALA A 12 -1.70 0.92 -10.20
CA ALA A 12 -1.00 -0.12 -10.96
C ALA A 12 0.33 -0.50 -10.27
N GLN A 13 1.03 0.49 -9.70
CA GLN A 13 2.22 0.25 -8.91
C GLN A 13 1.90 -0.47 -7.59
N VAL A 14 0.80 -0.14 -6.92
CA VAL A 14 0.35 -0.90 -5.75
C VAL A 14 0.05 -2.36 -6.13
N ARG A 15 -0.59 -2.60 -7.27
CA ARG A 15 -0.82 -3.96 -7.78
C ARG A 15 0.50 -4.71 -8.04
N ASP A 16 1.49 -4.04 -8.60
CA ASP A 16 2.82 -4.63 -8.82
C ASP A 16 3.52 -4.99 -7.50
N LEU A 17 3.35 -4.19 -6.44
CA LEU A 17 3.87 -4.54 -5.11
C LEU A 17 3.16 -5.76 -4.51
N LEU A 18 1.90 -5.99 -4.89
CA LEU A 18 1.04 -7.07 -4.43
C LEU A 18 1.06 -8.31 -5.34
N SER A 19 1.90 -8.31 -6.38
CA SER A 19 1.83 -9.34 -7.43
C SER A 19 2.56 -10.64 -7.09
N ASP A 20 3.25 -10.74 -5.95
CA ASP A 20 3.95 -11.97 -5.54
C ASP A 20 2.93 -12.97 -4.96
N PRO A 21 2.56 -14.03 -5.68
CA PRO A 21 1.54 -14.98 -5.23
C PRO A 21 2.01 -15.84 -4.05
N LYS A 22 3.31 -15.85 -3.72
CA LYS A 22 3.82 -16.55 -2.54
C LYS A 22 3.51 -15.78 -1.25
N ILE A 23 3.43 -14.45 -1.36
CA ILE A 23 3.13 -13.57 -0.24
C ILE A 23 1.64 -13.22 -0.21
N PHE A 24 1.04 -13.07 -1.39
CA PHE A 24 -0.36 -12.66 -1.55
C PHE A 24 -1.17 -13.70 -2.35
N PRO A 25 -1.34 -14.92 -1.80
CA PRO A 25 -1.96 -16.03 -2.55
C PRO A 25 -3.43 -15.76 -2.91
N GLU A 26 -4.12 -14.91 -2.16
CA GLU A 26 -5.55 -14.61 -2.33
C GLU A 26 -5.81 -13.47 -3.34
N LEU A 27 -4.76 -12.77 -3.80
CA LEU A 27 -4.88 -11.64 -4.73
C LEU A 27 -4.86 -12.11 -6.18
N THR A 28 -5.93 -12.77 -6.60
CA THR A 28 -6.11 -13.21 -7.98
C THR A 28 -7.18 -12.37 -8.69
N GLY A 29 -6.78 -11.27 -9.33
CA GLY A 29 -7.65 -10.44 -10.18
C GLY A 29 -7.49 -8.93 -9.99
N ASP A 30 -8.01 -8.14 -10.94
CA ASP A 30 -7.76 -6.70 -11.04
C ASP A 30 -8.52 -5.83 -10.00
N GLU A 31 -9.67 -6.27 -9.50
CA GLU A 31 -10.54 -5.49 -8.59
C GLU A 31 -11.09 -6.33 -7.43
N VAL A 32 -10.23 -7.13 -6.79
CA VAL A 32 -10.63 -7.94 -5.65
C VAL A 32 -10.46 -7.10 -4.38
N GLU A 33 -11.52 -7.03 -3.56
CA GLU A 33 -11.37 -6.60 -2.16
C GLU A 33 -10.69 -7.72 -1.37
N PHE A 34 -9.71 -7.36 -0.55
CA PHE A 34 -8.93 -8.33 0.21
C PHE A 34 -8.59 -7.81 1.60
N VAL A 35 -8.15 -8.70 2.47
CA VAL A 35 -7.59 -8.36 3.78
C VAL A 35 -6.11 -8.70 3.76
N LEU A 36 -5.26 -7.77 4.17
CA LEU A 36 -3.85 -8.06 4.38
C LEU A 36 -3.70 -8.84 5.68
N ASP A 37 -3.15 -10.05 5.59
CA ASP A 37 -2.67 -10.74 6.79
C ASP A 37 -1.42 -10.04 7.36
N SER A 38 -1.00 -10.42 8.57
CA SER A 38 0.13 -9.79 9.24
C SER A 38 1.45 -9.88 8.46
N LEU A 39 1.67 -10.96 7.71
CA LEU A 39 2.90 -11.14 6.93
C LEU A 39 2.86 -10.32 5.64
N GLY A 40 1.74 -10.39 4.92
CA GLY A 40 1.48 -9.62 3.71
C GLY A 40 1.55 -8.12 3.99
N LEU A 41 1.00 -7.64 5.11
CA LEU A 41 1.11 -6.25 5.52
C LEU A 41 2.57 -5.83 5.74
N VAL A 42 3.33 -6.58 6.55
CA VAL A 42 4.74 -6.26 6.84
C VAL A 42 5.57 -6.29 5.56
N TRP A 43 5.36 -7.27 4.70
CA TRP A 43 6.07 -7.37 3.43
C TRP A 43 5.72 -6.21 2.49
N PHE A 44 4.44 -5.85 2.40
CA PHE A 44 3.98 -4.71 1.61
C PHE A 44 4.60 -3.39 2.09
N LEU A 45 4.62 -3.15 3.40
CA LEU A 45 5.26 -1.97 3.99
C LEU A 45 6.77 -1.95 3.71
N HIS A 46 7.43 -3.11 3.80
CA HIS A 46 8.85 -3.22 3.44
C HIS A 46 9.09 -2.87 1.97
N LEU A 47 8.25 -3.34 1.05
CA LEU A 47 8.38 -3.01 -0.38
C LEU A 47 8.08 -1.53 -0.66
N LEU A 48 7.12 -0.92 0.02
CA LEU A 48 6.85 0.52 -0.07
C LEU A 48 8.06 1.35 0.35
N GLU A 49 8.69 0.99 1.46
CA GLU A 49 9.88 1.68 1.94
C GLU A 49 11.06 1.47 0.96
N LEU A 50 11.28 0.22 0.54
CA LEU A 50 12.41 -0.14 -0.32
C LEU A 50 12.32 0.47 -1.73
N ARG A 51 11.12 0.49 -2.33
CA ARG A 51 10.92 0.89 -3.74
C ARG A 51 10.44 2.32 -3.91
N HIS A 52 9.73 2.87 -2.93
CA HIS A 52 9.13 4.21 -3.01
C HIS A 52 9.62 5.18 -1.93
N GLU A 53 10.47 4.73 -0.98
CA GLU A 53 10.93 5.52 0.16
C GLU A 53 9.77 6.03 1.04
N ILE A 54 8.68 5.24 1.11
CA ILE A 54 7.48 5.57 1.88
C ILE A 54 7.42 4.70 3.13
N ALA A 55 7.53 5.35 4.29
CA ALA A 55 7.17 4.76 5.57
C ALA A 55 5.70 5.06 5.87
N ALA A 56 4.84 4.04 5.87
CA ALA A 56 3.42 4.14 6.16
C ALA A 56 3.09 3.53 7.52
N ASP A 57 2.02 4.02 8.16
CA ASP A 57 1.57 3.51 9.45
C ASP A 57 0.83 2.16 9.26
N PRO A 58 1.28 1.04 9.85
CA PRO A 58 0.61 -0.25 9.71
C PRO A 58 -0.83 -0.28 10.24
N VAL A 59 -1.22 0.66 11.13
CA VAL A 59 -2.59 0.74 11.64
C VAL A 59 -3.48 1.72 10.86
N ALA A 60 -2.99 2.27 9.75
CA ALA A 60 -3.78 3.15 8.91
C ALA A 60 -5.04 2.45 8.37
N GLY A 61 -6.16 3.19 8.30
CA GLY A 61 -7.48 2.67 7.94
C GLY A 61 -7.60 2.05 6.53
N TYR A 62 -6.63 2.29 5.65
CA TYR A 62 -6.56 1.69 4.32
C TYR A 62 -5.75 0.38 4.28
N PHE A 63 -5.14 -0.02 5.41
CA PHE A 63 -4.53 -1.34 5.62
C PHE A 63 -5.36 -2.25 6.53
N THR A 64 -6.27 -1.67 7.31
CA THR A 64 -7.06 -2.42 8.29
C THR A 64 -8.39 -2.89 7.67
N GLY A 65 -8.69 -4.17 7.82
CA GLY A 65 -9.92 -4.77 7.27
C GLY A 65 -9.92 -4.89 5.74
N PRO A 66 -11.11 -4.99 5.12
CA PRO A 66 -11.24 -5.07 3.67
C PRO A 66 -10.68 -3.83 2.96
N THR A 67 -9.77 -4.05 2.02
CA THR A 67 -9.10 -3.00 1.24
C THR A 67 -8.94 -3.41 -0.23
N SER A 68 -8.40 -2.50 -1.03
CA SER A 68 -8.09 -2.72 -2.44
C SER A 68 -6.85 -1.92 -2.85
N ALA A 69 -6.21 -2.28 -3.96
CA ALA A 69 -5.06 -1.53 -4.47
C ALA A 69 -5.38 -0.03 -4.70
N ALA A 70 -6.61 0.28 -5.14
CA ALA A 70 -7.06 1.66 -5.33
C ALA A 70 -7.23 2.38 -3.99
N ARG A 71 -7.81 1.72 -2.98
CA ARG A 71 -7.98 2.29 -1.63
C ARG A 71 -6.62 2.57 -0.97
N ILE A 72 -5.66 1.67 -1.13
CA ILE A 72 -4.29 1.85 -0.64
C ILE A 72 -3.61 3.04 -1.33
N ALA A 73 -3.63 3.11 -2.67
CA ALA A 73 -3.03 4.22 -3.41
C ALA A 73 -3.64 5.58 -3.02
N GLU A 74 -4.97 5.62 -2.87
CA GLU A 74 -5.68 6.81 -2.43
C GLU A 74 -5.34 7.20 -0.98
N GLY A 75 -5.27 6.21 -0.07
CA GLY A 75 -4.89 6.41 1.33
C GLY A 75 -3.48 6.96 1.49
N LEU A 76 -2.50 6.38 0.78
CA LEU A 76 -1.13 6.88 0.74
C LEU A 76 -1.07 8.32 0.20
N ALA A 77 -1.88 8.65 -0.81
CA ALA A 77 -1.96 10.00 -1.35
C ALA A 77 -2.58 11.00 -0.36
N ARG A 78 -3.60 10.60 0.42
CA ARG A 78 -4.18 11.41 1.51
C ARG A 78 -3.18 11.67 2.62
N ASP A 79 -2.50 10.63 3.11
CA ASP A 79 -1.50 10.76 4.17
C ASP A 79 -0.35 11.67 3.75
N HIS A 80 0.09 11.58 2.49
CA HIS A 80 1.12 12.46 1.95
C HIS A 80 0.70 13.93 1.90
N ARG A 81 -0.59 14.22 1.73
CA ARG A 81 -1.15 15.58 1.80
C ARG A 81 -1.39 16.06 3.24
N GLY A 82 -1.17 15.21 4.25
CA GLY A 82 -1.45 15.52 5.65
C GLY A 82 -2.94 15.39 6.01
N GLU A 83 -3.74 14.76 5.16
CA GLU A 83 -5.16 14.45 5.40
C GLU A 83 -5.26 13.11 6.15
N ARG A 84 -4.73 13.05 7.38
CA ARG A 84 -4.87 11.84 8.21
C ARG A 84 -6.34 11.65 8.57
N ASP A 85 -6.88 10.48 8.29
CA ASP A 85 -8.24 10.10 8.67
C ASP A 85 -8.26 9.83 10.18
N ASP A 86 -8.46 10.88 10.99
CA ASP A 86 -8.53 10.86 12.46
C ASP A 86 -9.86 10.24 12.96
N ARG A 87 -10.31 9.11 12.40
CA ARG A 87 -11.60 8.51 12.72
C ARG A 87 -11.54 7.16 13.42
#